data_AF-A0A2E6GG54-F1
#
_entry.id   AF-A0A2E6GG54-F1
#
_cell.length_a   1.000
_cell.length_b   1.000
_cell.length_c   1.000
_cell.angle_alpha   90.00
_cell.angle_beta   90.00
_cell.angle_gamma   90.00
#
_symmetry.space_group_name_H-M   'P 1'
#
loop_
_entity.id
_entity.type
_entity.pdbx_description
1 polymer ?
#
loop_
_entity_poly.entity_id
_entity_poly.type
_entity_poly.pdbx_seq_one_letter_code
_entity_poly.pdbx_strand_id
1 'polypeptide(L)'
;MNFIHQIAIWLSFKLSIVFIVGLPITLLFWAIKKKDKAIMKLLSNYWKISILFFISLILFIGKENNSLIVFNLSTLLMSISTWFWTDINLELGEYNLWNPISITTKIWRWGLTLITINFLIITLNHSECINLISSPSCKEWLRPSENLYKMIKYSFNFLFGANFSEPVAKFLGLFSLGIYILGLIQWLAIKLPKTGRNSGFSNIYDN
;
A
#
# COMPACT_ATOMS: atom_id res chain seq x y z
N MET A 1 -9.32 5.58 26.40
CA MET A 1 -9.22 4.48 25.40
C MET A 1 -8.78 3.22 26.10
N ASN A 2 -9.38 2.09 25.76
CA ASN A 2 -9.13 0.81 26.41
C ASN A 2 -7.78 0.26 25.90
N PHE A 3 -6.86 -0.09 26.80
CA PHE A 3 -5.46 -0.48 26.55
C PHE A 3 -5.30 -1.53 25.42
N ILE A 4 -6.25 -2.46 25.34
CA ILE A 4 -6.32 -3.52 24.32
C ILE A 4 -6.38 -2.94 22.90
N HIS A 5 -7.12 -1.84 22.70
CA HIS A 5 -7.26 -1.21 21.37
C HIS A 5 -5.96 -0.54 20.94
N GLN A 6 -5.26 0.12 21.87
CA GLN A 6 -3.98 0.77 21.57
C GLN A 6 -2.92 -0.26 21.16
N ILE A 7 -2.87 -1.39 21.87
CA ILE A 7 -1.99 -2.51 21.52
C ILE A 7 -2.36 -3.11 20.17
N ALA A 8 -3.65 -3.33 19.92
CA ALA A 8 -4.12 -3.89 18.65
C ALA A 8 -3.68 -3.01 17.48
N ILE A 9 -3.93 -1.69 17.56
CA ILE A 9 -3.52 -0.72 16.54
C ILE A 9 -2.00 -0.75 16.33
N TRP A 10 -1.22 -0.67 17.42
CA TRP A 10 0.24 -0.64 17.33
C TRP A 10 0.84 -1.92 16.75
N LEU A 11 0.35 -3.08 17.18
CA LEU A 11 0.79 -4.38 16.68
C LEU A 11 0.41 -4.55 15.20
N SER A 12 -0.82 -4.18 14.84
CA SER A 12 -1.28 -4.19 13.44
C SER A 12 -0.38 -3.33 12.56
N PHE A 13 -0.01 -2.13 13.00
CA PHE A 13 0.90 -1.27 12.22
C PHE A 13 2.31 -1.87 12.06
N LYS A 14 2.90 -2.41 13.14
CA LYS A 14 4.23 -3.03 13.07
C LYS A 14 4.25 -4.24 12.14
N LEU A 15 3.25 -5.11 12.25
CA LEU A 15 3.12 -6.28 11.40
C LEU A 15 2.90 -5.87 9.95
N SER A 16 2.07 -4.84 9.73
CA SER A 16 1.74 -4.34 8.40
C SER A 16 2.96 -3.85 7.63
N ILE A 17 3.92 -3.20 8.27
CA ILE A 17 5.17 -2.77 7.61
C ILE A 17 5.92 -3.96 7.00
N VAL A 18 5.96 -5.09 7.71
CA VAL A 18 6.64 -6.30 7.23
C VAL A 18 5.93 -6.87 6.00
N PHE A 19 4.60 -6.92 6.01
CA PHE A 19 3.83 -7.50 4.89
C PHE A 19 3.64 -6.54 3.70
N ILE A 20 3.53 -5.24 3.95
CA ILE A 20 3.32 -4.22 2.92
C ILE A 20 4.63 -3.84 2.23
N VAL A 21 5.74 -3.81 2.96
CA VAL A 21 7.04 -3.35 2.42
C VAL A 21 8.06 -4.48 2.43
N GLY A 22 8.28 -5.14 3.56
CA GLY A 22 9.34 -6.14 3.71
C GLY A 22 9.23 -7.33 2.75
N LEU A 23 8.12 -8.08 2.84
CA LEU A 23 7.86 -9.26 2.01
C LEU A 23 7.82 -8.99 0.49
N PRO A 24 7.17 -7.94 -0.02
CA PRO A 24 7.19 -7.68 -1.46
C PRO A 24 8.58 -7.28 -1.96
N ILE A 25 9.41 -6.62 -1.15
CA ILE A 25 10.81 -6.34 -1.49
C ILE A 25 11.62 -7.64 -1.57
N THR A 26 11.51 -8.51 -0.55
CA THR A 26 12.26 -9.78 -0.55
C THR A 26 11.81 -10.68 -1.71
N LEU A 27 10.51 -10.77 -1.97
CA LEU A 27 9.95 -11.46 -3.14
C LEU A 27 10.44 -10.84 -4.45
N LEU A 28 10.57 -9.52 -4.55
CA LEU A 28 11.04 -8.86 -5.76
C LEU A 28 12.47 -9.27 -6.10
N PHE A 29 13.39 -9.19 -5.13
CA PHE A 29 14.77 -9.63 -5.32
C PHE A 29 14.85 -11.12 -5.66
N TRP A 30 14.02 -11.95 -5.02
CA TRP A 30 14.00 -13.37 -5.30
C TRP A 30 13.45 -13.69 -6.70
N ALA A 31 12.39 -13.00 -7.12
CA ALA A 31 11.79 -13.14 -8.44
C ALA A 31 12.76 -12.71 -9.55
N ILE A 32 13.52 -11.62 -9.35
CA ILE A 32 14.59 -11.20 -10.26
C ILE A 32 15.67 -12.28 -10.37
N LYS A 33 16.12 -12.84 -9.24
CA LYS A 33 17.12 -13.92 -9.22
C LYS A 33 16.65 -15.18 -9.95
N LYS A 34 15.36 -15.52 -9.83
CA LYS A 34 14.72 -16.67 -10.50
C LYS A 34 14.21 -16.37 -11.90
N LYS A 35 14.27 -15.11 -12.35
CA LYS A 35 13.72 -14.61 -13.63
C LYS A 35 12.24 -14.94 -13.81
N ASP A 36 11.48 -14.92 -12.73
CA ASP A 36 10.05 -15.23 -12.73
C ASP A 36 9.24 -14.02 -13.19
N LYS A 37 8.77 -14.07 -14.45
CA LYS A 37 8.09 -12.95 -15.10
C LYS A 37 6.73 -12.65 -14.47
N ALA A 38 5.99 -13.67 -14.04
CA ALA A 38 4.66 -13.50 -13.46
C ALA A 38 4.75 -12.81 -12.10
N ILE A 39 5.64 -13.26 -11.22
CA ILE A 39 5.85 -12.64 -9.90
C ILE A 39 6.45 -11.24 -10.03
N MET A 40 7.40 -11.03 -10.95
CA MET A 40 7.94 -9.70 -11.23
C MET A 40 6.85 -8.72 -11.70
N LYS A 41 5.96 -9.16 -12.59
CA LYS A 41 4.86 -8.32 -13.07
C LYS A 41 3.83 -8.02 -11.98
N LEU A 42 3.49 -9.03 -11.18
CA LEU A 42 2.63 -8.90 -10.01
C LEU A 42 3.15 -7.80 -9.08
N LEU A 43 4.43 -7.89 -8.70
CA LEU A 43 5.06 -6.94 -7.78
C LEU A 43 5.18 -5.55 -8.40
N SER A 44 5.50 -5.44 -9.69
CA SER A 44 5.52 -4.15 -10.39
C SER A 44 4.15 -3.44 -10.37
N ASN A 45 3.07 -4.19 -10.60
CA ASN A 45 1.71 -3.66 -10.52
C ASN A 45 1.32 -3.31 -9.08
N TYR A 46 1.69 -4.16 -8.11
CA TYR A 46 1.50 -3.89 -6.69
C TYR A 46 2.18 -2.59 -6.25
N TRP A 47 3.45 -2.39 -6.61
CA TRP A 47 4.20 -1.20 -6.21
C TRP A 47 3.56 0.09 -6.74
N LYS A 48 3.06 0.09 -7.98
CA LYS A 48 2.35 1.24 -8.56
C LYS A 48 1.13 1.63 -7.74
N ILE A 49 0.38 0.65 -7.24
CA ILE A 49 -0.83 0.89 -6.44
C ILE A 49 -0.47 1.25 -5.00
N SER A 50 0.62 0.69 -4.46
CA SER A 50 1.11 1.00 -3.11
C SER A 50 1.57 2.46 -2.95
N ILE A 51 1.83 3.19 -4.05
CA ILE A 51 2.13 4.63 -4.00
C ILE A 51 1.02 5.39 -3.26
N LEU A 52 -0.24 5.02 -3.44
CA LEU A 52 -1.36 5.65 -2.72
C LEU A 52 -1.26 5.48 -1.20
N PHE A 53 -0.74 4.36 -0.73
CA PHE A 53 -0.50 4.12 0.68
C PHE A 53 0.55 5.08 1.23
N PHE A 54 1.68 5.28 0.53
CA PHE A 54 2.68 6.27 0.94
C PHE A 54 2.15 7.70 0.91
N ILE A 55 1.31 8.05 -0.09
CA ILE A 55 0.61 9.33 -0.13
C ILE A 55 -0.28 9.50 1.11
N SER A 56 -1.00 8.46 1.52
CA SER A 56 -1.83 8.50 2.73
C SER A 56 -1.01 8.74 4.01
N LEU A 57 0.20 8.20 4.09
CA LEU A 57 1.11 8.47 5.22
C LEU A 57 1.57 9.94 5.25
N ILE A 58 1.83 10.54 4.09
CA ILE A 58 2.16 11.98 4.01
C ILE A 58 0.96 12.84 4.43
N LEU A 59 -0.26 12.44 4.05
CA LEU A 59 -1.49 13.10 4.49
C LEU A 59 -1.72 12.99 6.00
N PHE A 60 -1.36 11.85 6.63
CA PHE A 60 -1.37 11.74 8.09
C PHE A 60 -0.40 12.72 8.76
N ILE A 61 0.80 12.90 8.21
CA ILE A 61 1.76 13.92 8.70
C ILE A 61 1.15 15.32 8.62
N GLY A 62 0.46 15.63 7.52
CA GLY A 62 -0.24 16.89 7.32
C GLY A 62 -1.54 17.05 8.12
N LYS A 63 -1.90 16.06 8.96
CA LYS A 63 -3.14 15.99 9.75
C LYS A 63 -4.40 16.23 8.92
N GLU A 64 -4.41 15.73 7.69
CA GLU A 64 -5.55 15.91 6.80
C GLU A 64 -6.73 15.02 7.23
N ASN A 65 -7.95 15.55 7.35
CA ASN A 65 -9.10 14.78 7.81
C ASN A 65 -9.38 13.55 6.94
N ASN A 66 -9.23 13.69 5.62
CA ASN A 66 -9.47 12.60 4.66
C ASN A 66 -8.36 11.53 4.63
N SER A 67 -7.26 11.71 5.39
CA SER A 67 -6.11 10.80 5.39
C SER A 67 -6.50 9.35 5.73
N LEU A 68 -7.40 9.15 6.69
CA LEU A 68 -7.85 7.81 7.10
C LEU A 68 -8.65 7.10 5.99
N ILE A 69 -9.46 7.84 5.24
CA ILE A 69 -10.22 7.30 4.10
C ILE A 69 -9.24 6.86 3.00
N VAL A 70 -8.29 7.73 2.65
CA VAL A 70 -7.28 7.44 1.63
C VAL A 70 -6.43 6.24 2.05
N PHE A 71 -6.06 6.14 3.32
CA PHE A 71 -5.32 5.00 3.87
C PHE A 71 -6.08 3.69 3.70
N ASN A 72 -7.34 3.61 4.15
CA ASN A 72 -8.15 2.40 4.03
C ASN A 72 -8.39 2.01 2.56
N LEU A 73 -8.68 3.00 1.71
CA LEU A 73 -8.84 2.79 0.27
C LEU A 73 -7.55 2.26 -0.37
N SER A 74 -6.39 2.78 0.05
CA SER A 74 -5.09 2.33 -0.44
C SER A 74 -4.83 0.86 -0.09
N THR A 75 -5.06 0.45 1.17
CA THR A 75 -4.88 -0.94 1.59
C THR A 75 -5.83 -1.89 0.85
N LEU A 76 -7.07 -1.44 0.61
CA LEU A 76 -8.05 -2.19 -0.15
C LEU A 76 -7.62 -2.36 -1.61
N LEU A 77 -7.22 -1.29 -2.29
CA LEU A 77 -6.74 -1.34 -3.67
C LEU A 77 -5.49 -2.21 -3.80
N MET A 78 -4.56 -2.13 -2.85
CA MET A 78 -3.37 -2.99 -2.81
C MET A 78 -3.77 -4.47 -2.73
N SER A 79 -4.66 -4.84 -1.80
CA SER A 79 -5.15 -6.21 -1.66
C SER A 79 -5.89 -6.70 -2.91
N ILE A 80 -6.78 -5.89 -3.50
CA ILE A 80 -7.46 -6.24 -4.75
C ILE A 80 -6.44 -6.47 -5.87
N SER A 81 -5.43 -5.60 -5.98
CA SER A 81 -4.44 -5.68 -7.05
C SER A 81 -3.69 -7.00 -7.10
N THR A 82 -3.46 -7.64 -5.95
CA THR A 82 -2.74 -8.90 -5.90
C THR A 82 -3.55 -10.09 -6.41
N TRP A 83 -4.88 -9.98 -6.39
CA TRP A 83 -5.80 -11.04 -6.84
C TRP A 83 -6.46 -10.75 -8.18
N PHE A 84 -6.40 -9.50 -8.64
CA PHE A 84 -7.12 -9.01 -9.81
C PHE A 84 -6.72 -9.72 -11.12
N TRP A 85 -5.43 -9.99 -11.32
CA TRP A 85 -4.83 -10.42 -12.59
C TRP A 85 -5.02 -11.91 -12.88
N THR A 86 -5.78 -12.24 -13.93
CA THR A 86 -6.15 -13.63 -14.26
C THR A 86 -4.99 -14.43 -14.83
N ASP A 87 -4.22 -13.83 -15.72
CA ASP A 87 -3.02 -14.42 -16.32
C ASP A 87 -2.02 -14.84 -15.23
N ILE A 88 -1.75 -13.96 -14.26
CA ILE A 88 -0.79 -14.23 -13.19
C ILE A 88 -1.32 -15.34 -12.28
N ASN A 89 -2.63 -15.35 -12.01
CA ASN A 89 -3.24 -16.37 -11.17
C ASN A 89 -3.19 -17.76 -11.81
N LEU A 90 -3.32 -17.85 -13.13
CA LEU A 90 -3.18 -19.10 -13.88
C LEU A 90 -1.75 -19.65 -13.76
N GLU A 91 -0.74 -18.84 -14.10
CA GLU A 91 0.67 -19.23 -13.97
C GLU A 91 1.02 -19.66 -12.52
N LEU A 92 0.52 -18.92 -11.53
CA LEU A 92 0.75 -19.26 -10.12
C LEU A 92 0.09 -20.58 -9.70
N GLY A 93 -0.94 -21.01 -10.42
CA GLY A 93 -1.62 -22.29 -10.25
C GLY A 93 -0.84 -23.47 -10.83
N GLU A 94 0.00 -23.23 -11.85
CA GLU A 94 0.81 -24.26 -12.50
C GLU A 94 2.10 -24.59 -11.72
N TYR A 95 2.58 -23.69 -10.85
CA TYR A 95 3.73 -24.00 -10.01
C TYR A 95 3.45 -25.19 -9.08
N ASN A 96 4.45 -26.06 -8.95
CA ASN A 96 4.45 -27.11 -7.94
C ASN A 96 4.19 -26.51 -6.55
N LEU A 97 3.35 -27.20 -5.75
CA LEU A 97 2.98 -26.81 -4.40
C LEU A 97 4.18 -26.56 -3.48
N TRP A 98 5.31 -27.21 -3.76
CA TRP A 98 6.55 -27.12 -2.99
C TRP A 98 7.52 -26.04 -3.48
N ASN A 99 7.16 -25.25 -4.50
CA ASN A 99 8.01 -24.16 -4.96
C ASN A 99 8.05 -23.02 -3.92
N PRO A 100 9.20 -22.75 -3.26
CA PRO A 100 9.26 -21.80 -2.14
C PRO A 100 8.82 -20.37 -2.47
N ILE A 101 9.08 -19.91 -3.70
CA ILE A 101 8.70 -18.56 -4.13
C ILE A 101 7.18 -18.44 -4.33
N SER A 102 6.54 -19.50 -4.84
CA SER A 102 5.08 -19.56 -5.01
C SER A 102 4.38 -19.61 -3.66
N ILE A 103 4.84 -20.46 -2.73
CA ILE A 103 4.31 -20.53 -1.36
C ILE A 103 4.40 -19.17 -0.67
N THR A 104 5.58 -18.56 -0.70
CA THR A 104 5.81 -17.26 -0.05
C THR A 104 4.91 -16.18 -0.66
N THR A 105 4.72 -16.18 -1.99
CA THR A 105 3.80 -15.27 -2.67
C THR A 105 2.36 -15.49 -2.23
N LYS A 106 1.90 -16.74 -2.11
CA LYS A 106 0.55 -17.07 -1.62
C LYS A 106 0.34 -16.61 -0.18
N ILE A 107 1.29 -16.88 0.71
CA ILE A 107 1.26 -16.44 2.12
C ILE A 107 1.21 -14.91 2.20
N TRP A 108 2.05 -14.23 1.41
CA TRP A 108 2.08 -12.77 1.37
C TRP A 108 0.74 -12.17 0.91
N ARG A 109 0.14 -12.71 -0.17
CA ARG A 109 -1.17 -12.27 -0.68
C ARG A 109 -2.27 -12.42 0.36
N TRP A 110 -2.32 -13.54 1.07
CA TRP A 110 -3.28 -13.75 2.16
C TRP A 110 -2.98 -12.90 3.39
N GLY A 111 -1.70 -12.66 3.71
CA GLY A 111 -1.32 -11.74 4.77
C GLY A 111 -1.82 -10.32 4.48
N LEU A 112 -1.68 -9.85 3.25
CA LEU A 112 -2.20 -8.54 2.81
C LEU A 112 -3.72 -8.43 2.91
N THR A 113 -4.46 -9.46 2.53
CA THR A 113 -5.94 -9.45 2.64
C THR A 113 -6.37 -9.38 4.11
N LEU A 114 -5.75 -10.19 4.98
CA LEU A 114 -6.05 -10.19 6.42
C LEU A 114 -5.72 -8.86 7.08
N ILE A 115 -4.58 -8.25 6.73
CA ILE A 115 -4.19 -6.92 7.22
C ILE A 115 -5.20 -5.86 6.79
N THR A 116 -5.62 -5.90 5.52
CA THR A 116 -6.61 -4.95 4.98
C THR A 116 -7.94 -5.08 5.73
N ILE A 117 -8.42 -6.31 5.92
CA ILE A 117 -9.65 -6.59 6.67
C ILE A 117 -9.51 -6.08 8.11
N ASN A 118 -8.36 -6.30 8.75
CA ASN A 118 -8.12 -5.83 10.11
C ASN A 118 -8.21 -4.29 10.21
N PHE A 119 -7.58 -3.54 9.30
CA PHE A 119 -7.67 -2.08 9.29
C PHE A 119 -9.10 -1.57 9.05
N LEU A 120 -9.85 -2.23 8.17
CA LEU A 120 -11.26 -1.89 7.94
C LEU A 120 -12.09 -2.10 9.21
N ILE A 121 -11.92 -3.23 9.90
CA ILE A 121 -12.63 -3.51 11.17
C ILE A 121 -12.28 -2.46 12.23
N ILE A 122 -10.99 -2.13 12.40
CA ILE A 122 -10.55 -1.13 13.39
C ILE A 122 -11.14 0.24 13.06
N THR A 123 -11.16 0.62 11.77
CA THR A 123 -11.71 1.90 11.30
C THR A 123 -13.23 1.96 11.53
N LEU A 124 -13.96 0.88 11.25
CA LEU A 124 -15.42 0.81 11.50
C LEU A 124 -15.75 0.97 12.98
N ASN A 125 -14.94 0.39 13.87
CA ASN A 125 -15.10 0.55 15.32
C ASN A 125 -14.75 1.97 15.82
N HIS A 126 -14.04 2.78 15.02
CA HIS A 126 -13.62 4.14 15.35
C HIS A 126 -13.99 5.14 14.24
N SER A 127 -15.27 5.12 13.82
CA SER A 127 -15.78 5.96 12.74
C SER A 127 -15.65 7.46 13.00
N GLU A 128 -15.58 7.88 14.26
CA GLU A 128 -15.32 9.27 14.66
C GLU A 128 -14.01 9.82 14.06
N CYS A 129 -13.00 8.97 13.88
CA CYS A 129 -11.70 9.34 13.33
C CYS A 129 -11.72 9.63 11.82
N ILE A 130 -12.82 9.31 11.14
CA ILE A 130 -13.00 9.61 9.71
C ILE A 130 -13.20 11.11 9.50
N ASN A 131 -13.95 11.77 10.39
CA ASN A 131 -14.29 13.18 10.25
C ASN A 131 -13.28 14.10 10.94
N LEU A 132 -12.71 13.67 12.08
CA LEU A 132 -11.81 14.52 12.88
C LEU A 132 -10.59 13.74 13.41
N ILE A 133 -9.56 13.63 12.56
CA ILE A 133 -8.32 12.89 12.87
C ILE A 133 -7.46 13.56 13.97
N SER A 134 -7.62 14.86 14.18
CA SER A 134 -6.86 15.63 15.18
C SER A 134 -7.36 15.43 16.61
N SER A 135 -8.43 14.68 16.81
CA SER A 135 -8.98 14.41 18.14
C SER A 135 -8.01 13.55 19.00
N PRO A 136 -8.06 13.68 20.34
CA PRO A 136 -7.17 12.93 21.22
C PRO A 136 -7.30 11.41 21.09
N SER A 137 -8.50 10.93 20.76
CA SER A 137 -8.82 9.51 20.55
C SER A 137 -8.21 8.94 19.26
N CYS A 138 -7.88 9.77 18.27
CA CYS A 138 -7.33 9.33 16.99
C CYS A 138 -5.82 9.46 16.88
N LYS A 139 -5.13 9.93 17.95
CA LYS A 139 -3.66 10.09 17.99
C LYS A 139 -2.90 8.81 17.64
N GLU A 140 -3.47 7.65 17.93
CA GLU A 140 -2.85 6.36 17.63
C GLU A 140 -2.74 6.07 16.14
N TRP A 141 -3.63 6.62 15.31
CA TRP A 141 -3.55 6.55 13.86
C TRP A 141 -2.44 7.44 13.27
N LEU A 142 -2.02 8.47 14.00
CA LEU A 142 -0.94 9.37 13.58
C LEU A 142 0.45 8.82 13.93
N ARG A 143 0.57 8.00 14.98
CA ARG A 143 1.84 7.40 15.44
C ARG A 143 2.67 6.70 14.34
N PRO A 144 2.10 5.90 13.43
CA PRO A 144 2.86 5.22 12.37
C PRO A 144 3.56 6.20 11.44
N SER A 145 2.96 7.37 11.22
CA SER A 145 3.53 8.43 10.38
C SER A 145 4.65 9.21 11.08
N GLU A 146 4.80 9.13 12.40
CA GLU A 146 5.80 9.90 13.15
C GLU A 146 7.24 9.49 12.81
N ASN A 147 7.50 8.18 12.68
CA ASN A 147 8.83 7.70 12.30
C ASN A 147 9.17 8.08 10.86
N LEU A 148 8.19 7.98 9.95
CA LEU A 148 8.32 8.45 8.57
C LEU A 148 8.61 9.97 8.55
N TYR A 149 7.87 10.74 9.34
CA TYR A 149 8.02 12.19 9.45
C TYR A 149 9.42 12.58 9.93
N LYS A 150 9.94 11.92 10.97
CA LYS A 150 11.32 12.15 11.45
C LYS A 150 12.33 11.91 10.34
N MET A 151 12.22 10.78 9.63
CA MET A 151 13.11 10.45 8.52
C MET A 151 13.05 11.49 7.39
N ILE A 152 11.83 11.87 6.96
CA ILE A 152 11.65 12.89 5.93
C ILE A 152 12.20 14.24 6.38
N LYS A 153 11.96 14.64 7.63
CA LYS A 153 12.44 15.90 8.18
C LYS A 153 13.98 15.97 8.16
N TYR A 154 14.67 14.90 8.55
CA TYR A 154 16.13 14.86 8.49
C TYR A 154 16.65 14.93 7.04
N SER A 155 16.08 14.14 6.13
CA SER A 155 16.48 14.15 4.72
C SER A 155 16.22 15.50 4.05
N PHE A 156 15.08 16.13 4.32
CA PHE A 156 14.71 17.42 3.76
C PHE A 156 15.59 18.55 4.30
N ASN A 157 15.90 18.53 5.60
CA ASN A 157 16.85 19.47 6.19
C ASN A 157 18.26 19.29 5.63
N PHE A 158 18.71 18.05 5.42
CA PHE A 158 20.01 17.78 4.81
C PHE A 158 20.10 18.28 3.37
N LEU A 159 19.06 18.08 2.56
CA LEU A 159 19.07 18.43 1.12
C LEU A 159 18.79 19.91 0.85
N PHE A 160 17.91 20.54 1.63
CA PHE A 160 17.42 21.90 1.36
C PHE A 160 17.75 22.91 2.47
N GLY A 161 18.33 22.47 3.58
CA GLY A 161 18.56 23.32 4.76
C GLY A 161 17.27 23.83 5.41
N ALA A 162 16.13 23.20 5.12
CA ALA A 162 14.80 23.66 5.50
C ALA A 162 14.07 22.65 6.39
N ASN A 163 13.15 23.15 7.22
CA ASN A 163 12.31 22.28 8.04
C ASN A 163 11.09 21.79 7.26
N PHE A 164 10.94 20.47 7.17
CA PHE A 164 9.70 19.86 6.68
C PHE A 164 8.58 20.06 7.71
N SER A 165 7.60 20.91 7.38
CA SER A 165 6.49 21.28 8.28
C SER A 165 5.18 20.59 7.91
N GLU A 166 4.22 20.55 8.85
CA GLU A 166 2.91 19.94 8.62
C GLU A 166 2.16 20.54 7.41
N PRO A 167 2.14 21.87 7.18
CA PRO A 167 1.53 22.45 5.98
C PRO A 167 2.16 21.99 4.67
N VAL A 168 3.50 21.84 4.64
CA VAL A 168 4.23 21.35 3.45
C VAL A 168 3.86 19.89 3.18
N ALA A 169 3.79 19.06 4.23
CA ALA A 169 3.35 17.67 4.12
C ALA A 169 1.90 17.59 3.58
N LYS A 170 0.98 18.40 4.12
CA LYS A 170 -0.40 18.46 3.65
C LYS A 170 -0.48 18.84 2.17
N PHE A 171 0.23 19.89 1.75
CA PHE A 171 0.27 20.31 0.35
C PHE A 171 0.80 19.21 -0.57
N LEU A 172 1.95 18.61 -0.23
CA LEU A 172 2.56 17.54 -1.03
C LEU A 172 1.68 16.30 -1.11
N GLY A 173 1.05 15.91 -0.01
CA GLY A 173 0.12 14.79 0.05
C GLY A 173 -1.08 15.01 -0.87
N LEU A 174 -1.74 16.18 -0.79
CA LEU A 174 -2.89 16.52 -1.63
C LEU A 174 -2.52 16.64 -3.11
N PHE A 175 -1.38 17.27 -3.42
CA PHE A 175 -0.87 17.40 -4.78
C PHE A 175 -0.58 16.02 -5.40
N SER A 176 0.12 15.15 -4.67
CA SER A 176 0.43 13.79 -5.11
C SER A 176 -0.83 12.95 -5.28
N LEU A 177 -1.82 13.11 -4.39
CA LEU A 177 -3.12 12.46 -4.48
C LEU A 177 -3.83 12.86 -5.79
N GLY A 178 -3.82 14.14 -6.15
CA GLY A 178 -4.39 14.63 -7.41
C GLY A 178 -3.76 13.96 -8.63
N ILE A 179 -2.42 13.90 -8.69
CA ILE A 179 -1.69 13.22 -9.78
C ILE A 179 -2.05 11.73 -9.83
N TYR A 180 -2.11 11.07 -8.67
CA TYR A 180 -2.47 9.64 -8.61
C TYR A 180 -3.88 9.39 -9.14
N ILE A 181 -4.86 10.21 -8.75
CA ILE A 181 -6.25 10.09 -9.20
C ILE A 181 -6.34 10.26 -10.72
N LEU A 182 -5.66 11.25 -11.30
CA LEU A 182 -5.63 11.44 -12.75
C LEU A 182 -5.06 10.21 -13.47
N GLY A 183 -3.96 9.66 -12.97
CA GLY A 183 -3.35 8.44 -13.52
C GLY A 183 -4.27 7.22 -13.39
N LEU A 184 -4.98 7.09 -12.26
CA LEU A 184 -5.94 6.01 -12.03
C LEU A 184 -7.14 6.10 -12.98
N ILE A 185 -7.71 7.31 -13.16
CA ILE A 185 -8.81 7.55 -14.09
C ILE A 185 -8.38 7.25 -15.52
N GLN A 186 -7.21 7.74 -15.94
CA GLN A 186 -6.65 7.44 -17.26
C GLN A 186 -6.52 5.92 -17.47
N TRP A 187 -6.00 5.20 -16.46
CA TRP A 187 -5.85 3.75 -16.54
C TRP A 187 -7.20 3.03 -16.62
N LEU A 188 -8.17 3.42 -15.79
CA LEU A 188 -9.54 2.87 -15.77
C LEU A 188 -10.29 3.10 -17.08
N ALA A 189 -10.15 4.29 -17.68
CA ALA A 189 -10.87 4.64 -18.91
C ALA A 189 -10.24 4.02 -20.16
N ILE A 190 -8.92 3.89 -20.21
CA ILE A 190 -8.20 3.51 -21.45
C ILE A 190 -7.65 2.09 -21.39
N LYS A 191 -6.94 1.73 -20.32
CA LYS A 191 -6.21 0.45 -20.28
C LYS A 191 -7.11 -0.69 -19.84
N LEU A 192 -7.87 -0.50 -18.77
CA LEU A 192 -8.71 -1.56 -18.22
C LEU A 192 -9.71 -2.15 -19.25
N PRO A 193 -10.41 -1.37 -20.10
CA PRO A 193 -11.31 -1.92 -21.10
C PRO A 193 -10.59 -2.66 -22.23
N LYS A 194 -9.34 -2.25 -22.54
CA LYS A 194 -8.54 -2.84 -23.63
C LYS A 194 -7.88 -4.15 -23.22
N THR A 195 -7.27 -4.20 -22.03
CA THR A 195 -6.51 -5.38 -21.55
C THR A 195 -7.34 -6.27 -20.64
N GLY A 196 -8.50 -5.80 -20.17
CA GLY A 196 -9.30 -6.49 -19.17
C GLY A 196 -8.47 -6.80 -17.92
N ARG A 197 -8.60 -8.04 -17.44
CA ARG A 197 -7.87 -8.57 -16.27
C ARG A 197 -6.53 -9.22 -16.62
N ASN A 198 -6.03 -9.03 -17.84
CA ASN A 198 -4.72 -9.52 -18.25
C ASN A 198 -3.64 -8.48 -17.89
N SER A 199 -2.62 -8.88 -17.13
CA SER A 199 -1.52 -8.00 -16.75
C SER A 199 -0.54 -7.76 -17.90
N GLY A 200 -0.59 -8.59 -18.94
CA GLY A 200 0.25 -8.51 -20.13
C GLY A 200 1.67 -9.02 -19.91
N PHE A 201 1.90 -9.98 -18.99
CA PHE A 201 3.20 -10.65 -18.91
C PHE A 201 3.34 -11.80 -19.92
N SER A 202 2.22 -12.43 -20.30
CA SER A 202 2.17 -13.58 -21.20
C SER A 202 2.25 -13.20 -22.68
N ASN A 203 2.05 -11.93 -23.04
CA ASN A 203 2.16 -11.42 -24.41
C ASN A 203 3.63 -11.27 -24.84
N ILE A 204 4.33 -12.41 -24.93
CA ILE A 204 5.66 -12.55 -25.53
C ILE A 204 5.57 -13.28 -26.89
N TYR A 205 4.36 -13.68 -27.33
CA TYR A 205 4.15 -14.39 -28.60
C TYR A 205 3.16 -13.67 -29.53
N ASP A 206 3.40 -12.39 -29.81
CA ASP A 206 2.85 -11.70 -31.00
C ASP A 206 3.92 -10.75 -31.56
N ASN A 207 5.09 -11.32 -31.89
CA ASN A 207 6.06 -10.82 -32.87
C ASN A 207 6.75 -12.02 -33.51
#